data_AF-A0A7T1SSQ5-F1
#
_entry.id   AF-A0A7T1SSQ5-F1
#
_cell.length_a   1.000
_cell.length_b   1.000
_cell.length_c   1.000
_cell.angle_alpha   90.00
_cell.angle_beta   90.00
_cell.angle_gamma   90.00
#
_symmetry.space_group_name_H-M   'P 1'
#
loop_
_entity.id
_entity.type
_entity.pdbx_description
1 polymer ?
#
loop_
_entity_poly.entity_id
_entity_poly.type
_entity_poly.pdbx_seq_one_letter_code
_entity_poly.pdbx_strand_id
1 'polypeptide(L)'
;MSFLSLMFFLAMVVCGAIFVGFNILSVKSVEGGGSSDPFECGFDPLGGARVALSLRFFVLVVLFLVFDVEIVLILPLIIFEGFSGWYYFSLSLIFIILILGLGYEWSEGSLSWCS
;
A
#
# COMPACT_ATOMS: atom_id res chain seq x y z
N MET A 1 17.98 25.83 -22.05
CA MET A 1 17.50 24.59 -21.42
C MET A 1 18.17 24.45 -20.07
N SER A 2 17.38 24.39 -18.99
CA SER A 2 17.87 24.37 -17.60
C SER A 2 18.61 23.07 -17.28
N PHE A 3 19.58 23.11 -16.35
CA PHE A 3 20.25 21.93 -15.81
C PHE A 3 19.27 20.81 -15.39
N LEU A 4 18.09 21.20 -14.87
CA LEU A 4 16.99 20.30 -14.54
C LEU A 4 16.48 19.51 -15.76
N SER A 5 16.31 20.16 -16.92
CA SER A 5 15.86 19.49 -18.14
C SER A 5 16.88 18.47 -18.65
N LEU A 6 18.18 18.72 -18.44
CA LEU A 6 19.26 17.78 -18.77
C LEU A 6 19.23 16.55 -17.86
N MET A 7 19.03 16.74 -16.55
CA MET A 7 18.95 15.63 -15.59
C MET A 7 17.75 14.71 -15.88
N PHE A 8 16.60 15.29 -16.23
CA PHE A 8 15.40 14.51 -16.58
C PHE A 8 15.60 13.69 -17.86
N PHE A 9 16.22 14.28 -18.88
CA PHE A 9 16.53 13.57 -20.12
C PHE A 9 17.50 12.41 -19.88
N LEU A 10 18.54 12.62 -19.07
CA LEU A 10 19.52 11.59 -18.74
C LEU A 10 18.88 10.43 -17.95
N ALA A 11 17.98 10.72 -17.01
CA ALA A 11 17.23 9.71 -16.28
C ALA A 11 16.36 8.83 -17.21
N MET A 12 15.65 9.45 -18.16
CA MET A 12 14.84 8.71 -19.14
C MET A 12 15.69 7.79 -20.02
N VAL A 13 16.86 8.25 -20.47
CA VAL A 13 17.80 7.44 -21.26
C VAL A 13 18.31 6.24 -20.45
N VAL A 14 18.67 6.45 -19.19
CA VAL A 14 19.14 5.37 -18.30
C VAL A 14 18.04 4.33 -18.06
N CYS A 15 16.82 4.76 -17.71
CA CYS A 15 15.69 3.85 -17.53
C CYS A 15 15.36 3.06 -18.82
N GLY A 16 15.40 3.73 -19.98
CA GLY A 16 15.19 3.09 -21.27
C GLY A 16 16.27 2.04 -21.59
N ALA A 17 17.54 2.37 -21.34
CA ALA A 17 18.65 1.44 -21.53
C ALA A 17 18.54 0.21 -20.62
N ILE A 18 18.16 0.41 -19.36
CA ILE A 18 17.90 -0.68 -18.41
C ILE A 18 16.75 -1.57 -18.92
N PHE A 19 15.63 -0.98 -19.35
CA PHE A 19 14.48 -1.73 -19.87
C PHE A 19 14.84 -2.56 -21.11
N VAL A 20 15.56 -1.99 -22.08
CA VAL A 20 16.01 -2.71 -23.27
C VAL A 20 17.00 -3.82 -22.89
N GLY A 21 17.94 -3.54 -21.98
CA GLY A 21 18.87 -4.53 -21.46
C GLY A 21 18.15 -5.74 -20.84
N PHE A 22 17.14 -5.50 -20.00
CA PHE A 22 16.32 -6.57 -19.43
C PHE A 22 15.57 -7.38 -20.48
N ASN A 23 14.99 -6.74 -21.50
CA ASN A 23 14.27 -7.46 -22.56
C ASN A 23 15.21 -8.37 -23.36
N ILE A 24 16.41 -7.91 -23.73
CA ILE A 24 17.39 -8.72 -24.46
C ILE A 24 17.81 -9.94 -23.63
N LEU A 25 18.02 -9.75 -22.31
CA LEU A 25 18.37 -10.85 -21.40
C LEU A 25 17.18 -11.82 -21.17
N SER A 26 15.95 -11.30 -21.12
CA SER A 26 14.73 -12.07 -20.82
C SER A 26 14.26 -12.94 -21.98
N VAL A 27 14.58 -12.63 -23.25
CA VAL A 27 14.17 -13.48 -24.39
C VAL A 27 14.76 -14.89 -24.25
N LYS A 28 15.96 -15.02 -23.69
CA LYS A 28 16.62 -16.32 -23.47
C LYS A 28 15.92 -17.19 -22.41
N SER A 29 15.17 -16.61 -21.48
CA SER A 29 14.46 -17.39 -20.45
C SER A 29 13.17 -18.03 -20.96
N VAL A 30 12.59 -17.53 -22.06
CA VAL A 30 11.33 -18.05 -22.62
C VAL A 30 11.55 -19.31 -23.46
N GLU A 31 12.67 -19.40 -24.19
CA GLU A 31 13.00 -20.59 -25.00
C GLU A 31 13.41 -21.81 -24.14
N GLY A 32 13.73 -21.59 -22.87
CA GLY A 32 14.10 -22.61 -21.88
C GLY A 32 12.92 -23.35 -21.25
N GLY A 33 11.95 -23.81 -22.03
CA GLY A 33 11.07 -24.95 -21.71
C GLY A 33 10.21 -24.90 -20.42
N GLY A 34 10.05 -23.76 -19.76
CA GLY A 34 9.07 -23.59 -18.69
C GLY A 34 7.75 -23.15 -19.29
N SER A 35 6.69 -23.96 -19.18
CA SER A 35 5.35 -23.50 -19.53
C SER A 35 5.02 -22.26 -18.71
N SER A 36 4.32 -21.29 -19.30
CA SER A 36 3.79 -20.11 -18.60
C SER A 36 2.63 -20.44 -17.65
N ASP A 37 2.42 -21.73 -17.36
CA ASP A 37 1.32 -22.21 -16.55
C ASP A 37 1.58 -21.97 -15.06
N PRO A 38 0.53 -21.70 -14.27
CA PRO A 38 0.62 -21.63 -12.82
C PRO A 38 1.22 -22.91 -12.23
N PHE A 39 2.08 -22.77 -11.22
CA PHE A 39 2.64 -23.90 -10.51
C PHE A 39 1.57 -24.60 -9.66
N GLU A 40 1.09 -25.75 -10.13
CA GLU A 40 0.02 -26.52 -9.49
C GLU A 40 0.51 -27.89 -8.96
N CYS A 41 1.79 -27.98 -8.53
CA CYS A 41 2.41 -29.22 -8.06
C CYS A 41 2.30 -30.40 -9.06
N GLY A 42 2.13 -30.12 -10.35
CA GLY A 42 1.98 -31.12 -11.42
C GLY A 42 0.54 -31.56 -11.72
N PHE A 43 -0.46 -30.89 -11.14
CA PHE A 43 -1.87 -31.10 -11.47
C PHE A 43 -2.39 -30.02 -12.43
N ASP A 44 -3.40 -30.37 -13.22
CA ASP A 44 -4.15 -29.37 -13.98
C ASP A 44 -5.02 -28.53 -13.02
N PRO A 45 -5.23 -27.23 -13.29
CA PRO A 45 -6.08 -26.36 -12.50
C PRO A 45 -7.48 -26.94 -12.30
N LEU A 46 -7.72 -27.47 -11.10
CA LEU A 46 -9.01 -28.03 -10.70
C LEU A 46 -9.91 -26.92 -10.14
N GLY A 47 -10.76 -26.36 -11.00
CA GLY A 47 -11.81 -25.43 -10.61
C GLY A 47 -11.53 -23.97 -10.96
N GLY A 48 -12.39 -23.06 -10.50
CA GLY A 48 -12.22 -21.63 -10.73
C GLY A 48 -11.25 -21.01 -9.73
N ALA A 49 -10.45 -20.03 -10.17
CA ALA A 49 -9.51 -19.26 -9.33
C ALA A 49 -10.19 -18.34 -8.28
N ARG A 50 -11.47 -18.56 -7.96
CA ARG A 50 -12.23 -17.71 -7.04
C ARG A 50 -12.16 -18.29 -5.65
N VAL A 51 -11.38 -17.63 -4.79
CA VAL A 51 -11.39 -17.88 -3.35
C VAL A 51 -12.49 -17.03 -2.72
N ALA A 52 -13.13 -17.56 -1.67
CA ALA A 52 -14.12 -16.81 -0.90
C ALA A 52 -13.47 -15.57 -0.27
N LEU A 53 -14.21 -14.46 -0.24
CA LEU A 53 -13.76 -13.23 0.42
C LEU A 53 -13.60 -13.49 1.91
N SER A 54 -12.40 -13.27 2.41
CA SER A 54 -12.10 -13.30 3.84
C SER A 54 -12.42 -11.95 4.49
N LEU A 55 -13.46 -11.91 5.34
CA LEU A 55 -13.86 -10.69 6.08
C LEU A 55 -12.73 -10.13 6.96
N ARG A 56 -11.83 -10.99 7.44
CA ARG A 56 -10.66 -10.57 8.25
C ARG A 56 -9.73 -9.62 7.48
N PHE A 57 -9.42 -9.95 6.22
CA PHE A 57 -8.59 -9.08 5.37
C PHE A 57 -9.33 -7.81 4.98
N PHE A 58 -10.65 -7.88 4.81
CA PHE A 58 -11.47 -6.69 4.55
C PHE A 58 -11.42 -5.70 5.72
N VAL A 59 -11.57 -6.17 6.96
CA VAL A 59 -11.47 -5.31 8.16
C VAL A 59 -10.09 -4.66 8.27
N LEU A 60 -9.01 -5.40 8.00
CA LEU A 60 -7.65 -4.83 7.99
C LEU A 60 -7.49 -3.70 6.96
N VAL A 61 -8.08 -3.83 5.76
CA VAL A 61 -8.04 -2.78 4.73
C VAL A 61 -8.82 -1.54 5.16
N VAL A 62 -10.00 -1.73 5.75
CA VAL A 62 -10.81 -0.60 6.25
C VAL A 62 -10.08 0.10 7.40
N LEU A 63 -9.53 -0.65 8.35
CA LEU A 63 -8.75 -0.12 9.47
C LEU A 63 -7.53 0.67 8.99
N PHE A 64 -6.79 0.13 8.01
CA PHE A 64 -5.64 0.82 7.39
C PHE A 64 -6.07 2.15 6.75
N LEU A 65 -7.19 2.16 6.01
CA LEU A 65 -7.70 3.37 5.38
C LEU A 65 -8.07 4.42 6.42
N VAL A 66 -8.76 4.03 7.50
CA VAL A 66 -9.12 4.94 8.60
C VAL A 66 -7.85 5.53 9.21
N PHE A 67 -6.87 4.70 9.59
CA PHE A 67 -5.63 5.19 10.18
C PHE A 67 -4.81 6.10 9.26
N ASP A 68 -4.80 5.86 7.94
CA ASP A 68 -4.12 6.74 6.99
C ASP A 68 -4.78 8.13 6.98
N VAL A 69 -6.12 8.19 7.00
CA VAL A 69 -6.88 9.44 7.14
C VAL A 69 -6.62 10.11 8.48
N GLU A 70 -6.52 9.33 9.57
CA GLU A 70 -6.18 9.88 10.89
C GLU A 70 -4.83 10.59 10.84
N ILE A 71 -3.79 9.97 10.29
CA ILE A 71 -2.45 10.57 10.18
C ILE A 71 -2.47 11.89 9.40
N VAL A 72 -3.23 11.95 8.30
CA VAL A 72 -3.43 13.18 7.53
C VAL A 72 -4.05 14.30 8.38
N LEU A 73 -4.95 13.98 9.30
CA LEU A 73 -5.54 14.94 10.23
C LEU A 73 -4.58 15.39 11.35
N ILE A 74 -3.57 14.57 11.69
CA ILE A 74 -2.52 14.93 12.66
C ILE A 74 -1.52 15.92 12.05
N LEU A 75 -1.20 15.75 10.78
CA LEU A 75 -0.12 16.46 10.09
C LEU A 75 -0.14 17.99 10.27
N PRO A 76 -1.30 18.70 10.22
CA PRO A 76 -1.34 20.13 10.43
C PRO A 76 -0.88 20.58 11.82
N LEU A 77 -1.07 19.77 12.86
CA LEU A 77 -0.65 20.09 14.23
C LEU A 77 0.88 20.20 14.37
N ILE A 78 1.61 19.44 13.56
CA ILE A 78 3.07 19.35 13.61
C ILE A 78 3.70 20.45 12.75
N ILE A 79 3.10 20.73 11.59
CA ILE A 79 3.71 21.59 10.57
C ILE A 79 3.37 23.08 10.77
N PHE A 80 2.15 23.40 11.19
CA PHE A 80 1.73 24.79 11.31
C PHE A 80 1.88 25.30 12.74
N GLU A 81 2.72 26.33 12.89
CA GLU A 81 2.80 27.12 14.11
C GLU A 81 1.80 28.28 14.06
N GLY A 82 1.14 28.58 15.19
CA GLY A 82 0.26 29.74 15.32
C GLY A 82 -1.25 29.46 15.24
N PHE A 83 -1.67 28.21 15.35
CA PHE A 83 -3.09 27.90 15.54
C PHE A 83 -3.60 28.47 16.88
N SER A 84 -4.88 28.86 16.91
CA SER A 84 -5.53 29.28 18.15
C SER A 84 -5.68 28.09 19.10
N GLY A 85 -5.70 28.34 20.41
CA GLY A 85 -5.93 27.28 21.41
C GLY A 85 -7.22 26.49 21.18
N TRP A 86 -8.23 27.12 20.58
CA TRP A 86 -9.48 26.48 20.18
C TRP A 86 -9.30 25.44 19.07
N TYR A 87 -8.43 25.71 18.10
CA TYR A 87 -8.14 24.76 17.03
C TYR A 87 -7.41 23.53 17.57
N TYR A 88 -6.38 23.74 18.41
CA TYR A 88 -5.71 22.64 19.11
C TYR A 88 -6.67 21.80 19.96
N PHE A 89 -7.59 22.46 20.67
CA PHE A 89 -8.60 21.77 21.47
C PHE A 89 -9.52 20.90 20.59
N SER A 90 -10.03 21.44 19.49
CA SER A 90 -10.90 20.70 18.56
C SER A 90 -10.22 19.46 17.96
N LEU A 91 -8.97 19.58 17.52
CA LEU A 91 -8.21 18.44 16.98
C LEU A 91 -7.85 17.41 18.05
N SER A 92 -7.52 17.86 19.27
CA SER A 92 -7.27 16.94 20.38
C SER A 92 -8.52 16.14 20.77
N LEU A 93 -9.71 16.73 20.72
CA LEU A 93 -10.97 16.04 20.97
C LEU A 93 -11.24 14.98 19.90
N ILE A 94 -11.05 15.31 18.62
CA ILE A 94 -11.20 14.36 17.52
C ILE A 94 -10.27 13.16 17.74
N PHE A 95 -9.01 13.41 18.11
CA PHE A 95 -8.04 12.36 18.42
C PHE A 95 -8.46 11.43 19.55
N ILE A 96 -8.99 11.99 20.64
CA ILE A 96 -9.46 11.19 21.77
C ILE A 96 -10.58 10.25 21.33
N ILE A 97 -11.51 10.75 20.51
CA ILE A 97 -12.61 9.93 19.98
C ILE A 97 -12.08 8.78 19.11
N LEU A 98 -11.09 9.05 18.25
CA LEU A 98 -10.49 8.04 17.38
C LEU A 98 -9.76 6.95 18.19
N ILE A 99 -8.98 7.32 19.21
CA ILE A 99 -8.31 6.37 20.12
C ILE A 99 -9.33 5.50 20.87
N LEU A 100 -10.44 6.08 21.31
CA LEU A 100 -11.52 5.33 21.96
C LEU A 100 -12.21 4.36 20.98
N GLY A 101 -12.42 4.77 19.73
CA GLY A 101 -12.94 3.91 18.67
C GLY A 101 -12.05 2.69 18.42
N LEU A 102 -10.73 2.91 18.32
CA LEU A 102 -9.77 1.82 18.20
C LEU A 102 -9.79 0.87 19.41
N GLY A 103 -9.89 1.42 20.62
CA GLY A 103 -10.01 0.62 21.84
C GLY A 103 -11.25 -0.28 21.84
N TYR A 104 -12.37 0.23 21.31
CA TYR A 104 -13.59 -0.56 21.13
C TYR A 104 -13.39 -1.70 20.12
N GLU A 105 -12.83 -1.42 18.95
CA GLU A 105 -12.56 -2.44 17.93
C GLU A 105 -11.59 -3.53 18.39
N TRP A 106 -10.61 -3.16 19.24
CA TRP A 106 -9.73 -4.12 19.88
C TRP A 106 -10.50 -5.03 20.82
N SER A 107 -11.39 -4.47 21.64
CA SER A 107 -12.19 -5.27 22.59
C SER A 107 -13.11 -6.28 21.92
N GLU A 108 -13.61 -5.97 20.71
CA GLU A 108 -14.41 -6.88 19.86
C GLU A 108 -13.56 -7.97 19.18
N GLY A 109 -12.23 -7.96 19.35
CA GLY A 109 -11.36 -9.01 18.81
C GLY A 109 -11.20 -8.97 17.28
N SER A 110 -11.63 -7.88 16.63
CA SER A 110 -11.51 -7.68 15.17
C SER A 110 -10.05 -7.72 14.67
N LEU A 111 -9.11 -7.40 15.56
CA LEU A 111 -7.67 -7.40 15.34
C LEU A 111 -6.99 -8.77 15.62
N SER A 112 -7.73 -9.77 16.10
CA SER A 112 -7.16 -11.09 16.39
C SER A 112 -6.93 -11.88 15.10
N TRP A 113 -5.67 -12.26 14.85
CA TRP A 113 -5.29 -12.91 13.59
C TRP A 113 -5.48 -14.43 13.62
N CYS A 114 -5.26 -15.03 14.79
CA CYS A 114 -5.46 -16.45 15.05
C CYS A 114 -6.46 -16.60 16.21
N SER A 115 -7.68 -17.01 15.87
CA SER A 115 -8.63 -17.63 16.80
C SER A 115 -9.01 -19.00 16.28
#